data_AF-A0A1Y2GJ43-F1
#
_entry.id   AF-A0A1Y2GJ43-F1
#
_cell.length_a   1.000
_cell.length_b   1.000
_cell.length_c   1.000
_cell.angle_alpha   90.00
_cell.angle_beta   90.00
_cell.angle_gamma   90.00
#
_symmetry.space_group_name_H-M   'P 1'
#
loop_
_entity.id
_entity.type
_entity.pdbx_description
1 polymer ?
#
loop_
_entity_poly.entity_id
_entity_poly.type
_entity_poly.pdbx_seq_one_letter_code
_entity_poly.pdbx_strand_id
1 'polypeptide(L)'
;FSLQNIANRFQSIAPTVYSLLNGLTRANKSSSRDATTVVPVIASIFGFLYSNRCNYLQMMTGLYMFGKGAPVKLVNLFSKAGLSVSHPTIMRGLKALSTDSRDRIQATVREVPWYIVYDNINMA
;
A
#
# COMPACT_ATOMS: atom_id res chain seq x y z
N PHE A 1 -26.99 11.99 6.55
CA PHE A 1 -25.85 11.05 6.61
C PHE A 1 -25.66 10.61 8.07
N SER A 2 -26.14 9.41 8.45
CA SER A 2 -25.94 8.90 9.82
C SER A 2 -24.75 7.94 9.84
N LEU A 3 -23.76 8.20 10.70
CA LEU A 3 -22.57 7.37 10.90
C LEU A 3 -22.92 5.94 11.33
N GLN A 4 -24.03 5.78 12.06
CA GLN A 4 -24.53 4.47 12.51
C GLN A 4 -24.97 3.60 11.32
N ASN A 5 -25.59 4.20 10.30
CA ASN A 5 -26.00 3.48 9.10
C ASN A 5 -24.81 3.00 8.26
N ILE A 6 -23.71 3.76 8.26
CA ILE A 6 -22.45 3.39 7.58
C ILE A 6 -21.78 2.24 8.33
N ALA A 7 -21.70 2.32 9.66
CA ALA A 7 -21.17 1.25 10.49
C ALA A 7 -21.95 -0.06 10.31
N ASN A 8 -23.28 -0.01 10.32
CA ASN A 8 -24.14 -1.17 10.13
C ASN A 8 -23.97 -1.81 8.74
N ARG A 9 -23.88 -1.00 7.67
CA ARG A 9 -23.60 -1.49 6.32
C ARG A 9 -22.20 -2.07 6.18
N PHE A 10 -21.21 -1.46 6.82
CA PHE A 10 -19.84 -1.98 6.81
C PHE A 10 -19.74 -3.31 7.57
N GLN A 11 -20.43 -3.45 8.70
CA GLN A 11 -20.52 -4.70 9.45
C GLN A 11 -21.20 -5.80 8.63
N SER A 12 -22.23 -5.49 7.84
CA SER A 12 -22.91 -6.51 7.02
C SER A 12 -22.08 -6.98 5.82
N ILE A 13 -21.23 -6.11 5.26
CA ILE A 13 -20.41 -6.42 4.08
C ILE A 13 -19.06 -7.03 4.47
N ALA A 14 -18.44 -6.56 5.56
CA ALA A 14 -17.08 -6.94 5.96
C ALA A 14 -16.98 -7.15 7.48
N PRO A 15 -17.63 -8.19 8.04
CA PRO A 15 -17.72 -8.41 9.49
C PRO A 15 -16.35 -8.63 10.16
N THR A 16 -15.43 -9.32 9.47
CA THR A 16 -14.08 -9.61 9.97
C THR A 16 -13.19 -8.36 10.02
N VAL A 17 -13.38 -7.43 9.08
CA VAL A 17 -12.63 -6.16 9.06
C VAL A 17 -13.19 -5.22 10.13
N TYR A 18 -14.52 -5.22 10.32
CA TYR A 18 -15.17 -4.47 11.38
C TYR A 18 -14.72 -4.93 12.78
N SER A 19 -14.65 -6.25 13.02
CA SER A 19 -14.20 -6.78 14.31
C SER A 19 -12.72 -6.47 14.58
N LEU A 20 -11.86 -6.53 13.55
CA LEU A 20 -10.46 -6.12 13.65
C LEU A 20 -10.33 -4.63 13.98
N LEU A 21 -11.03 -3.75 13.24
CA LEU A 21 -11.00 -2.30 13.47
C LEU A 21 -11.52 -1.93 14.86
N ASN A 22 -12.61 -2.56 15.29
CA ASN A 22 -13.16 -2.36 16.63
C ASN A 22 -12.19 -2.87 17.71
N GLY A 23 -11.51 -4.01 17.46
CA GLY A 23 -10.47 -4.55 18.34
C GLY A 23 -9.25 -3.63 18.47
N LEU A 24 -8.75 -3.11 17.34
CA LEU A 24 -7.63 -2.16 17.30
C LEU A 24 -7.98 -0.82 17.95
N THR A 25 -9.22 -0.37 17.79
CA THR A 25 -9.71 0.88 18.40
C THR A 25 -9.90 0.73 19.91
N ARG A 26 -10.36 -0.43 20.38
CA ARG A 26 -10.52 -0.74 21.82
C ARG A 26 -9.21 -1.04 22.54
N ALA A 27 -8.19 -1.54 21.83
CA ALA A 27 -6.88 -1.82 22.39
C ALA A 27 -6.17 -0.54 22.89
N ASN A 28 -6.51 0.62 22.32
CA ASN A 28 -5.91 1.90 22.70
C ASN A 28 -6.78 2.63 23.75
N LYS A 29 -6.69 2.17 25.01
CA LYS A 29 -7.43 2.72 26.18
C LYS A 29 -7.26 4.24 26.40
N SER A 30 -6.22 4.83 25.80
CA SER A 30 -5.80 6.22 25.98
C SER A 30 -6.49 7.23 25.05
N SER A 31 -7.24 6.76 24.05
CA SER A 31 -7.86 7.66 23.06
C SER A 31 -9.31 7.97 23.45
N SER A 32 -9.56 9.21 23.86
CA SER A 32 -10.88 9.78 24.17
C SER A 32 -11.87 9.80 22.99
N ARG A 33 -11.57 9.14 21.87
CA ARG A 33 -12.41 9.12 20.67
C ARG A 33 -13.26 7.85 20.66
N ASP A 34 -14.57 8.05 20.81
CA ASP A 34 -15.58 7.00 20.74
C ASP A 34 -15.39 6.11 19.51
N ALA A 35 -15.19 4.81 19.74
CA ALA A 35 -15.00 3.82 18.69
C ALA A 35 -16.17 3.79 17.69
N THR A 36 -17.36 4.17 18.15
CA THR A 36 -18.59 4.36 17.36
C THR A 36 -18.49 5.44 16.29
N THR A 37 -17.59 6.41 16.43
CA THR A 37 -17.36 7.47 15.43
C THR A 37 -16.15 7.14 14.54
N VAL A 38 -15.10 6.55 15.11
CA VAL A 38 -13.85 6.24 14.39
C VAL A 38 -14.06 5.18 13.31
N VAL A 39 -14.78 4.11 13.62
CA VAL A 39 -15.02 3.00 12.68
C VAL A 39 -15.78 3.44 11.41
N PRO A 40 -16.91 4.17 11.49
CA PRO A 40 -17.59 4.63 10.28
C PRO A 40 -16.79 5.68 9.50
N VAL A 41 -15.97 6.52 10.16
CA VAL A 41 -15.06 7.44 9.44
C VAL A 41 -14.01 6.66 8.65
N ILE A 42 -13.38 5.66 9.27
CA ILE A 42 -12.43 4.78 8.57
C ILE A 42 -13.11 4.00 7.44
N ALA A 43 -14.32 3.49 7.64
CA ALA A 43 -15.11 2.84 6.61
C ALA A 43 -15.45 3.78 5.44
N SER A 44 -15.77 5.05 5.72
CA SER A 44 -15.96 6.07 4.69
C SER A 44 -14.68 6.39 3.93
N ILE A 45 -13.52 6.44 4.61
CA ILE A 45 -12.21 6.59 3.96
C ILE A 45 -11.94 5.40 3.04
N PHE A 46 -12.19 4.17 3.49
CA PHE A 46 -12.06 2.98 2.64
C PHE A 46 -12.98 3.03 1.41
N GLY A 47 -14.26 3.39 1.61
CA GLY A 47 -15.21 3.55 0.50
C GLY A 47 -14.79 4.64 -0.48
N PHE A 48 -14.26 5.76 0.03
CA PHE A 48 -13.74 6.86 -0.78
C PHE A 48 -12.48 6.45 -1.55
N LEU A 49 -11.52 5.76 -0.93
CA LEU A 49 -10.30 5.28 -1.58
C LEU A 49 -10.56 4.16 -2.59
N TYR A 50 -11.59 3.36 -2.36
CA TYR A 50 -12.05 2.37 -3.34
C TYR A 50 -12.68 3.05 -4.56
N SER A 51 -13.52 4.07 -4.33
CA SER A 51 -14.20 4.82 -5.40
C SER A 51 -13.25 5.75 -6.16
N ASN A 52 -12.33 6.42 -5.46
CA ASN A 52 -11.30 7.27 -6.02
C ASN A 52 -10.02 6.46 -6.07
N ARG A 53 -9.81 5.76 -7.20
CA ARG A 53 -8.57 5.03 -7.50
C ARG A 53 -7.38 6.00 -7.54
N CYS A 54 -6.85 6.39 -6.38
CA CYS A 54 -5.60 7.13 -6.26
C CYS A 54 -4.44 6.18 -6.56
N ASN A 55 -4.23 5.94 -7.85
CA ASN A 55 -3.30 4.95 -8.38
C ASN A 55 -1.89 5.15 -7.80
N TYR A 56 -1.48 6.41 -7.59
CA TYR A 56 -0.16 6.72 -7.03
C TYR A 56 -0.02 6.36 -5.56
N LEU A 57 -0.95 6.76 -4.68
CA LEU A 57 -0.87 6.46 -3.25
C LEU A 57 -0.99 4.95 -2.99
N GLN A 58 -1.90 4.28 -3.69
CA GLN A 58 -2.06 2.82 -3.64
C GLN A 58 -0.81 2.11 -4.14
N MET A 59 -0.15 2.64 -5.17
CA MET A 59 1.12 2.11 -5.68
C MET A 59 2.26 2.28 -4.67
N MET A 60 2.42 3.47 -4.09
CA MET A 60 3.45 3.74 -3.08
C MET A 60 3.26 2.87 -1.83
N THR A 61 2.02 2.72 -1.37
CA THR A 61 1.68 1.85 -0.23
C THR A 61 2.00 0.39 -0.53
N GLY A 62 1.66 -0.10 -1.73
CA GLY A 62 2.00 -1.45 -2.16
C GLY A 62 3.50 -1.68 -2.26
N LEU A 63 4.24 -0.74 -2.86
CA LEU A 63 5.69 -0.81 -2.99
C LEU A 63 6.40 -0.78 -1.63
N TYR A 64 5.91 0.04 -0.69
CA TYR A 64 6.39 0.07 0.69
C TYR A 64 6.19 -1.28 1.40
N MET A 65 4.99 -1.86 1.31
CA MET A 65 4.70 -3.18 1.86
C MET A 65 5.60 -4.26 1.24
N PHE A 66 5.81 -4.22 -0.08
CA PHE A 66 6.70 -5.13 -0.79
C PHE A 66 8.15 -5.00 -0.31
N GLY A 67 8.66 -3.77 -0.19
CA GLY A 67 10.02 -3.50 0.31
C GLY A 67 10.24 -3.92 1.77
N LYS A 68 9.18 -3.94 2.59
CA LYS A 68 9.20 -4.47 3.96
C LYS A 68 9.04 -6.00 4.05
N GLY A 69 8.92 -6.71 2.92
CA GLY A 69 8.75 -8.16 2.90
C GLY A 69 7.35 -8.62 3.33
N ALA A 70 6.33 -7.78 3.15
CA ALA A 70 4.96 -8.15 3.50
C ALA A 70 4.50 -9.39 2.72
N PRO A 71 3.78 -10.34 3.35
CA PRO A 71 3.25 -11.51 2.66
C PRO A 71 2.34 -11.13 1.50
N VAL A 72 2.42 -11.86 0.39
CA VAL A 72 1.56 -11.64 -0.79
C VAL A 72 0.06 -11.68 -0.43
N LYS A 73 -0.31 -12.55 0.53
CA LYS A 73 -1.67 -12.63 1.08
C LYS A 73 -2.13 -11.30 1.69
N LEU A 74 -1.24 -10.62 2.41
CA LEU A 74 -1.51 -9.35 3.05
C LEU A 74 -1.66 -8.23 2.02
N VAL A 75 -0.75 -8.15 1.05
CA VAL A 75 -0.82 -7.21 -0.08
C VAL A 75 -2.13 -7.37 -0.85
N ASN A 76 -2.55 -8.62 -1.11
CA ASN A 76 -3.81 -8.91 -1.78
C ASN A 76 -5.03 -8.50 -0.95
N LEU A 77 -4.98 -8.66 0.38
CA LEU A 77 -6.02 -8.18 1.28
C LEU A 77 -6.14 -6.65 1.21
N PHE A 78 -5.03 -5.93 1.32
CA PHE A 78 -4.99 -4.47 1.19
C PHE A 78 -5.42 -3.99 -0.20
N SER A 79 -5.13 -4.77 -1.24
CA SER A 79 -5.58 -4.47 -2.59
C SER A 79 -7.09 -4.59 -2.76
N LYS A 80 -7.69 -5.64 -2.19
CA LYS A 80 -9.15 -5.79 -2.15
C LYS A 80 -9.82 -4.72 -1.30
N ALA A 81 -9.15 -4.24 -0.24
CA ALA A 81 -9.62 -3.14 0.60
C ALA A 81 -9.45 -1.74 -0.05
N GLY A 82 -8.82 -1.63 -1.22
CA GLY A 82 -8.58 -0.35 -1.89
C GLY A 82 -7.45 0.49 -1.29
N LEU A 83 -6.62 -0.06 -0.41
CA LEU A 83 -5.46 0.63 0.18
C LEU A 83 -4.17 0.44 -0.61
N SER A 84 -4.06 -0.64 -1.36
CA SER A 84 -2.87 -0.98 -2.14
C SER A 84 -3.23 -1.40 -3.56
N VAL A 85 -2.26 -1.36 -4.46
CA VAL A 85 -2.36 -2.10 -5.72
C VAL A 85 -2.12 -3.60 -5.51
N SER A 86 -2.52 -4.40 -6.50
CA SER A 86 -2.30 -5.85 -6.47
C SER A 86 -0.82 -6.20 -6.57
N HIS A 87 -0.39 -7.33 -6.01
CA HIS A 87 1.00 -7.79 -6.12
C HIS A 87 1.53 -7.84 -7.58
N PRO A 88 0.76 -8.35 -8.57
CA PRO A 88 1.17 -8.28 -9.98
C PRO A 88 1.38 -6.84 -10.49
N THR A 89 0.58 -5.88 -10.03
CA THR A 89 0.72 -4.47 -10.40
C THR A 89 2.01 -3.88 -9.83
N ILE A 90 2.34 -4.21 -8.58
CA ILE A 90 3.60 -3.81 -7.94
C ILE A 90 4.78 -4.33 -8.76
N MET A 91 4.77 -5.62 -9.09
CA MET A 91 5.86 -6.25 -9.85
C MET A 91 6.02 -5.65 -11.25
N ARG A 92 4.90 -5.34 -11.94
CA ARG A 92 4.93 -4.63 -13.22
C ARG A 92 5.53 -3.23 -13.08
N GLY A 93 5.15 -2.49 -12.05
CA GLY A 93 5.70 -1.17 -11.76
C GLY A 93 7.20 -1.21 -11.47
N LEU A 94 7.64 -2.19 -10.67
CA LEU A 94 9.05 -2.39 -10.36
C LEU A 94 9.86 -2.75 -11.61
N LYS A 95 9.32 -3.63 -12.47
CA LYS A 95 9.94 -3.98 -13.75
C LYS A 95 10.04 -2.76 -14.66
N ALA A 96 8.97 -1.97 -14.77
CA ALA A 96 8.97 -0.75 -15.57
C ALA A 96 10.01 0.27 -15.04
N LEU A 97 10.09 0.46 -13.73
CA LEU A 97 11.08 1.34 -13.11
C LEU A 97 12.51 0.86 -13.34
N SER A 98 12.74 -0.46 -13.28
CA SER A 98 14.04 -1.05 -13.58
C SER A 98 14.43 -0.88 -15.06
N THR A 99 13.47 -1.04 -15.98
CA THR A 99 13.69 -0.81 -17.41
C THR A 99 14.01 0.67 -17.66
N ASP A 100 13.21 1.59 -17.12
CA ASP A 100 13.45 3.04 -17.25
C ASP A 100 14.83 3.45 -16.70
N SER A 101 15.19 2.92 -15.52
CA SER A 101 16.51 3.18 -14.93
C SER A 101 17.64 2.67 -15.83
N ARG A 102 17.48 1.47 -16.40
CA ARG A 102 18.45 0.89 -17.34
C ARG A 102 18.57 1.73 -18.60
N ASP A 103 17.46 2.16 -19.18
CA ASP A 103 17.43 2.95 -20.40
C ASP A 103 18.10 4.32 -20.17
N ARG A 104 17.87 4.94 -19.01
CA ARG A 104 18.54 6.18 -18.59
C ARG A 104 20.05 5.99 -18.43
N ILE A 105 20.48 4.92 -17.75
CA ILE A 105 21.90 4.59 -17.64
C ILE A 105 22.51 4.37 -19.02
N GLN A 106 21.83 3.63 -19.89
CA GLN A 106 22.31 3.36 -21.25
C GLN A 106 22.45 4.63 -22.09
N ALA A 107 21.53 5.60 -21.93
CA ALA A 107 21.63 6.89 -22.58
C ALA A 107 22.86 7.68 -22.08
N THR A 108 23.05 7.77 -20.76
CA THR A 108 24.19 8.48 -20.16
C THR A 108 25.54 7.88 -20.55
N VAL A 109 25.65 6.56 -20.59
CA VAL A 109 26.85 5.81 -20.99
C VAL A 109 27.26 6.09 -22.45
N ARG A 110 26.31 6.46 -23.32
CA ARG A 110 26.59 6.82 -24.72
C ARG A 110 27.06 8.26 -24.88
N GLU A 111 26.67 9.15 -23.97
CA GLU A 111 26.95 10.58 -24.07
C GLU A 111 28.24 11.00 -23.35
N VAL A 112 28.62 10.28 -22.30
CA VAL A 112 29.73 10.68 -21.40
C VAL A 112 30.74 9.53 -21.27
N PRO A 113 32.06 9.80 -21.31
CA PRO A 113 33.05 8.80 -20.97
C PRO A 113 32.83 8.31 -19.53
N TRP A 114 32.79 7.00 -19.35
CA TRP A 114 32.49 6.33 -18.09
C TRP A 114 33.59 5.31 -17.78
N TYR A 115 33.75 5.01 -16.50
CA TYR A 115 34.69 4.00 -16.01
C TYR A 115 33.94 3.02 -15.11
N ILE A 116 34.21 1.72 -15.25
CA ILE A 116 33.71 0.72 -14.33
C ILE A 116 34.59 0.74 -13.09
N VAL A 117 34.07 1.31 -12.00
CA VAL A 117 34.69 1.16 -10.69
C VAL A 117 34.18 -0.13 -10.08
N TYR A 118 35.02 -1.17 -10.12
CA TYR A 118 34.75 -2.39 -9.37
C TYR A 118 35.07 -2.14 -7.89
N ASP A 119 34.03 -1.99 -7.09
CA ASP A 119 34.15 -2.07 -5.63
C ASP A 119 34.14 -3.57 -5.24
N ASN A 120 35.17 -4.06 -4.56
CA ASN A 120 35.45 -5.47 -4.22
C ASN A 120 35.96 -6.41 -5.33
N ILE A 121 37.11 -6.09 -5.94
CA ILE A 121 37.96 -7.15 -6.51
C ILE A 121 38.76 -7.79 -5.37
N ASN A 122 38.25 -8.89 -4.80
CA ASN A 122 39.06 -9.76 -3.95
C ASN A 122 39.95 -10.64 -4.85
N MET A 123 41.09 -10.11 -5.29
CA MET A 123 42.18 -10.91 -5.85
C MET A 123 42.87 -11.64 -4.70
N ALA A 124 42.27 -12.74 -4.25
CA ALA A 124 42.89 -13.70 -3.33
C ALA A 124 43.15 -15.02 -4.07
#